data_AF-A0A161LY87-F1
#
_entry.id   AF-A0A161LY87-F1
#
_cell.length_a   1.000
_cell.length_b   1.000
_cell.length_c   1.000
_cell.angle_alpha   90.00
_cell.angle_beta   90.00
_cell.angle_gamma   90.00
#
_symmetry.space_group_name_H-M   'P 1'
#
loop_
_entity.id
_entity.type
_entity.pdbx_description
1 polymer ?
#
loop_
_entity_poly.entity_id
_entity_poly.type
_entity_poly.pdbx_seq_one_letter_code
_entity_poly.pdbx_strand_id
1 'polypeptide(L)'
;MPFRTVTAAVTAAVVLMTGLPAGAAPVKPVIRHAGLGACRNDGGVGRHPCGPWRLWLSNGRVLALPDAQRPDGDHPAMGLMALSPDGTRAAYFRRSDGVLMIWEAATGKARRTAVRRPESVSVTELTLSPRGRFVGIDGEHLVSLKPVDRIVDTATGKAFDLPRGHDLARFSPDEKHLMATHVRGAVVYKTGTWSVRLRRSAYMMGDLGRDGVTVAKARRDDVHPSKNAVTVRNLATGKRRTFPLRLRRGEAPYRARWDRAGRLDVLTDSYRGRSGAEYHVYTWYRLDRTTGRLRRLDSFTVTSAVGDVIVAG
;
A
#
# COMPACT_ATOMS: atom_id res chain seq x y z
N MET A 1 -91.47 12.20 15.06
CA MET A 1 -90.45 11.17 15.34
C MET A 1 -89.19 11.54 14.55
N PRO A 2 -88.09 11.99 15.17
CA PRO A 2 -86.85 12.20 14.43
C PRO A 2 -85.93 10.98 14.55
N PHE A 3 -85.50 10.47 13.41
CA PHE A 3 -84.49 9.42 13.28
C PHE A 3 -83.11 9.97 13.67
N ARG A 4 -82.42 9.26 14.56
CA ARG A 4 -81.01 9.51 14.94
C ARG A 4 -80.09 8.97 13.85
N THR A 5 -79.33 9.84 13.19
CA THR A 5 -78.15 9.48 12.40
C THR A 5 -76.91 9.47 13.30
N VAL A 6 -76.22 8.33 13.36
CA VAL A 6 -74.95 8.16 14.08
C VAL A 6 -73.81 8.45 13.12
N THR A 7 -73.06 9.51 13.36
CA THR A 7 -71.86 9.86 12.60
C THR A 7 -70.66 9.10 13.18
N ALA A 8 -70.11 8.15 12.42
CA ALA A 8 -68.87 7.47 12.80
C ALA A 8 -67.66 8.37 12.47
N ALA A 9 -66.92 8.79 13.50
CA ALA A 9 -65.67 9.51 13.34
C ALA A 9 -64.54 8.52 13.02
N VAL A 10 -63.92 8.65 11.84
CA VAL A 10 -62.71 7.90 11.45
C VAL A 10 -61.49 8.69 11.93
N THR A 11 -60.83 8.21 12.99
CA THR A 11 -59.54 8.73 13.44
C THR A 11 -58.42 8.19 12.54
N ALA A 12 -57.87 9.05 11.69
CA ALA A 12 -56.67 8.74 10.93
C ALA A 12 -55.44 8.79 11.86
N ALA A 13 -54.82 7.64 12.10
CA ALA A 13 -53.55 7.55 12.82
C ALA A 13 -52.41 8.02 11.91
N VAL A 14 -51.81 9.16 12.23
CA VAL A 14 -50.57 9.64 11.59
C VAL A 14 -49.41 8.83 12.15
N VAL A 15 -48.90 7.89 11.35
CA VAL A 15 -47.65 7.18 11.66
C VAL A 15 -46.49 8.12 11.32
N LEU A 16 -45.91 8.73 12.35
CA LEU A 16 -44.63 9.41 12.25
C LEU A 16 -43.54 8.37 11.98
N MET A 17 -43.20 8.20 10.69
CA MET A 17 -42.01 7.49 10.26
C MET A 17 -40.79 8.28 10.74
N THR A 18 -40.23 7.90 11.88
CA THR A 18 -38.93 8.39 12.33
C THR A 18 -37.88 7.96 11.31
N GLY A 19 -37.44 8.90 10.47
CA GLY A 19 -36.37 8.66 9.51
C GLY A 19 -35.11 8.19 10.23
N LEU A 20 -34.61 7.01 9.86
CA LEU A 20 -33.28 6.57 10.26
C LEU A 20 -32.26 7.63 9.83
N PRO A 21 -31.30 8.01 10.68
CA PRO A 21 -30.24 8.93 10.28
C PRO A 21 -29.53 8.35 9.07
N ALA A 22 -29.34 9.18 8.04
CA ALA A 22 -28.65 8.81 6.81
C ALA A 22 -27.35 8.07 7.16
N GLY A 23 -27.35 6.75 6.96
CA GLY A 23 -26.22 5.90 7.28
C GLY A 23 -25.00 6.45 6.54
N ALA A 24 -23.92 6.72 7.28
CA ALA A 24 -22.65 7.11 6.70
C ALA A 24 -22.32 6.12 5.57
N ALA A 25 -22.02 6.64 4.38
CA ALA A 25 -21.71 5.81 3.22
C ALA A 25 -20.68 4.74 3.61
N PRO A 26 -20.88 3.47 3.21
CA PRO A 26 -20.00 2.39 3.63
C PRO A 26 -18.56 2.71 3.25
N VAL A 27 -17.66 2.59 4.22
CA VAL A 27 -16.23 2.83 4.02
C VAL A 27 -15.73 1.87 2.93
N LYS A 28 -15.20 2.43 1.83
CA LYS A 28 -14.67 1.63 0.72
C LYS A 28 -13.56 0.69 1.25
N PRO A 29 -13.60 -0.60 0.91
CA PRO A 29 -12.59 -1.52 1.37
C PRO A 29 -11.23 -1.19 0.75
N VAL A 30 -10.18 -1.51 1.50
CA VAL A 30 -8.78 -1.42 1.05
C VAL A 30 -8.12 -2.78 1.22
N ILE A 31 -7.13 -3.06 0.38
CA ILE A 31 -6.23 -4.22 0.52
C ILE A 31 -5.32 -3.94 1.71
N ARG A 32 -5.30 -4.85 2.68
CA ARG A 32 -4.39 -4.81 3.84
C ARG A 32 -3.07 -5.46 3.49
N HIS A 33 -3.14 -6.64 2.88
CA HIS A 33 -1.97 -7.35 2.38
C HIS A 33 -2.35 -8.29 1.23
N ALA A 34 -1.32 -8.71 0.50
CA ALA A 34 -1.35 -9.75 -0.50
C ALA A 34 -0.32 -10.83 -0.16
N GLY A 35 -0.43 -11.99 -0.78
CA GLY A 35 0.49 -13.10 -0.56
C GLY A 35 0.04 -14.37 -1.25
N LEU A 36 0.94 -15.34 -1.29
CA LEU A 36 0.67 -16.71 -1.73
C LEU A 36 0.25 -17.57 -0.52
N GLY A 37 -0.31 -18.76 -0.78
CA GLY A 37 -0.42 -19.76 0.28
C GLY A 37 0.97 -20.29 0.63
N ALA A 38 1.16 -20.80 1.85
CA ALA A 38 2.38 -21.47 2.27
C ALA A 38 2.12 -22.97 2.52
N CYS A 39 2.45 -23.81 1.54
CA CYS A 39 2.30 -25.27 1.60
C CYS A 39 3.49 -25.90 2.32
N ARG A 40 3.29 -27.05 2.98
CA ARG A 40 4.40 -27.79 3.62
C ARG A 40 5.30 -28.42 2.56
N ASN A 41 6.61 -28.43 2.81
CA ASN A 41 7.56 -29.16 1.99
C ASN A 41 7.42 -30.67 2.20
N ASP A 42 7.78 -31.44 1.19
CA ASP A 42 7.94 -32.89 1.31
C ASP A 42 9.02 -33.19 2.37
N GLY A 43 8.75 -34.14 3.27
CA GLY A 43 9.60 -34.39 4.46
C GLY A 43 9.29 -33.50 5.67
N GLY A 44 8.32 -32.59 5.59
CA GLY A 44 7.66 -31.96 6.74
C GLY A 44 8.38 -30.75 7.36
N VAL A 45 9.62 -30.46 6.96
CA VAL A 45 10.38 -29.29 7.44
C VAL A 45 10.31 -28.14 6.42
N GLY A 46 9.80 -27.00 6.87
CA GLY A 46 9.68 -25.79 6.05
C GLY A 46 8.39 -25.72 5.23
N ARG A 47 8.19 -24.55 4.60
CA ARG A 47 7.05 -24.27 3.72
C ARG A 47 7.52 -23.61 2.43
N HIS A 48 6.81 -23.82 1.33
CA HIS A 48 7.03 -23.16 0.05
C HIS A 48 5.77 -22.40 -0.41
N PRO A 49 5.92 -21.33 -1.22
CA PRO A 49 4.79 -20.61 -1.79
C PRO A 49 3.95 -21.49 -2.71
N CYS A 50 2.63 -21.44 -2.59
CA CYS A 50 1.72 -22.27 -3.38
C CYS A 50 0.36 -21.62 -3.64
N GLY A 51 -0.36 -22.17 -4.62
CA GLY A 51 -1.68 -21.70 -5.02
C GLY A 51 -1.67 -20.34 -5.74
N PRO A 52 -2.85 -19.73 -5.94
CA PRO A 52 -2.93 -18.40 -6.53
C PRO A 52 -2.56 -17.32 -5.51
N TRP A 53 -2.15 -16.16 -6.03
CA TRP A 53 -2.08 -14.94 -5.24
C TRP A 53 -3.43 -14.63 -4.62
N ARG A 54 -3.42 -14.09 -3.40
CA ARG A 54 -4.61 -13.65 -2.70
C ARG A 54 -4.47 -12.22 -2.20
N LEU A 55 -5.59 -11.51 -2.16
CA LEU A 55 -5.72 -10.17 -1.58
C LEU A 55 -6.64 -10.26 -0.36
N TRP A 56 -6.18 -9.77 0.80
CA TRP A 56 -6.98 -9.68 2.03
C TRP A 56 -7.45 -8.25 2.22
N LEU A 57 -8.77 -8.05 2.19
CA LEU A 57 -9.40 -6.73 2.25
C LEU A 57 -9.81 -6.35 3.68
N SER A 58 -9.98 -5.05 3.91
CA SER A 58 -10.38 -4.49 5.21
C SER A 58 -11.78 -4.89 5.68
N ASN A 59 -12.65 -5.27 4.75
CA ASN A 59 -13.99 -5.79 5.03
C ASN A 59 -14.03 -7.32 5.27
N GLY A 60 -12.87 -7.97 5.40
CA GLY A 60 -12.77 -9.41 5.66
C GLY A 60 -12.83 -10.31 4.42
N ARG A 61 -13.10 -9.75 3.23
CA ARG A 61 -13.05 -10.54 1.99
C ARG A 61 -11.62 -10.94 1.65
N VAL A 62 -11.47 -12.17 1.15
CA VAL A 62 -10.23 -12.65 0.55
C VAL A 62 -10.50 -12.99 -0.91
N LEU A 63 -9.75 -12.38 -1.82
CA LEU A 63 -9.90 -12.60 -3.26
C LEU A 63 -8.70 -13.37 -3.81
N ALA A 64 -8.94 -14.43 -4.57
CA ALA A 64 -7.88 -15.11 -5.33
C ALA A 64 -7.70 -14.45 -6.71
N LEU A 65 -6.45 -14.39 -7.16
CA LEU A 65 -6.03 -13.92 -8.49
C LEU A 65 -5.37 -15.10 -9.26
N PRO A 66 -6.16 -16.05 -9.76
CA PRO A 66 -5.64 -17.26 -10.42
C PRO A 66 -4.94 -16.98 -11.74
N ASP A 67 -5.29 -15.87 -12.38
CA ASP A 67 -4.72 -15.37 -13.63
C ASP A 67 -3.39 -14.63 -13.42
N ALA A 68 -3.00 -14.30 -12.19
CA ALA A 68 -1.72 -13.66 -11.90
C ALA A 68 -0.53 -14.60 -12.17
N GLN A 69 0.56 -14.04 -12.69
CA GLN A 69 1.84 -14.74 -12.78
C GLN A 69 2.32 -15.13 -11.38
N ARG A 70 3.02 -16.27 -11.34
CA ARG A 70 3.56 -16.86 -10.12
C ARG A 70 5.08 -16.94 -10.26
N PRO A 71 5.80 -17.01 -9.15
CA PRO A 71 7.23 -17.25 -9.20
C PRO A 71 7.46 -18.61 -9.86
N ASP A 72 8.37 -18.66 -10.82
CA ASP A 72 8.87 -19.90 -11.39
C ASP A 72 10.25 -20.17 -10.76
N GLY A 73 10.45 -21.36 -10.18
CA GLY A 73 11.72 -21.71 -9.50
C GLY A 73 11.98 -20.94 -8.19
N ASP A 74 13.26 -20.64 -7.92
CA ASP A 74 13.75 -20.01 -6.67
C ASP A 74 13.70 -18.47 -6.67
N HIS A 75 13.05 -17.84 -7.67
CA HIS A 75 12.98 -16.38 -7.73
C HIS A 75 12.00 -15.80 -6.69
N PRO A 76 12.34 -14.70 -6.00
CA PRO A 76 11.46 -14.11 -5.00
C PRO A 76 10.15 -13.60 -5.62
N ALA A 77 9.03 -13.91 -4.97
CA ALA A 77 7.71 -13.61 -5.52
C ALA A 77 7.34 -12.12 -5.60
N MET A 78 8.08 -11.27 -4.89
CA MET A 78 7.82 -9.82 -4.81
C MET A 78 7.85 -9.13 -6.17
N GLY A 79 8.59 -9.65 -7.15
CA GLY A 79 8.68 -9.09 -8.51
C GLY A 79 7.41 -9.22 -9.36
N LEU A 80 6.34 -9.83 -8.86
CA LEU A 80 5.14 -10.15 -9.66
C LEU A 80 3.86 -9.46 -9.19
N MET A 81 3.90 -8.79 -8.05
CA MET A 81 2.72 -8.18 -7.40
C MET A 81 3.12 -6.87 -6.74
N ALA A 82 2.28 -5.84 -6.87
CA ALA A 82 2.44 -4.58 -6.16
C ALA A 82 1.10 -4.11 -5.58
N LEU A 83 1.14 -3.50 -4.39
CA LEU A 83 -0.01 -2.81 -3.81
C LEU A 83 0.21 -1.30 -3.89
N SER A 84 -0.85 -0.53 -4.17
CA SER A 84 -0.76 0.92 -4.03
C SER A 84 -0.55 1.29 -2.54
N PRO A 85 0.17 2.38 -2.21
CA PRO A 85 0.44 2.76 -0.82
C PRO A 85 -0.82 3.01 0.01
N ASP A 86 -1.93 3.38 -0.63
CA ASP A 86 -3.24 3.58 0.00
C ASP A 86 -4.08 2.29 0.10
N GLY A 87 -3.57 1.15 -0.38
CA GLY A 87 -4.25 -0.14 -0.40
C GLY A 87 -5.44 -0.20 -1.36
N THR A 88 -5.70 0.83 -2.15
CA THR A 88 -6.89 0.86 -3.01
C THR A 88 -6.75 -0.01 -4.26
N ARG A 89 -5.52 -0.36 -4.66
CA ARG A 89 -5.23 -1.10 -5.89
C ARG A 89 -4.13 -2.14 -5.72
N ALA A 90 -4.20 -3.17 -6.55
CA ALA A 90 -3.11 -4.11 -6.79
C ALA A 90 -2.73 -4.09 -8.27
N ALA A 91 -1.46 -4.34 -8.57
CA ALA A 91 -0.93 -4.54 -9.90
C ALA A 91 -0.24 -5.90 -9.98
N TYR A 92 -0.47 -6.63 -11.08
CA TYR A 92 0.15 -7.92 -11.33
C TYR A 92 0.21 -8.20 -12.83
N PHE A 93 1.18 -8.98 -13.28
CA PHE A 93 1.21 -9.45 -14.67
C PHE A 93 0.32 -10.67 -14.84
N ARG A 94 -0.50 -10.68 -15.88
CA ARG A 94 -1.37 -11.80 -16.20
C ARG A 94 -0.57 -12.95 -16.83
N ARG A 95 -0.83 -14.18 -16.41
CA ARG A 95 -0.09 -15.37 -16.83
C ARG A 95 -0.24 -15.70 -18.31
N SER A 96 -1.44 -15.49 -18.87
CA SER A 96 -1.75 -15.89 -20.25
C SER A 96 -0.98 -15.10 -21.31
N ASP A 97 -0.66 -13.84 -21.03
CA ASP A 97 -0.13 -12.93 -22.06
C ASP A 97 0.81 -11.84 -21.51
N GLY A 98 1.18 -11.88 -20.23
CA GLY A 98 2.10 -10.93 -19.63
C GLY A 98 1.57 -9.50 -19.52
N VAL A 99 0.30 -9.23 -19.84
CA VAL A 99 -0.28 -7.89 -19.71
C VAL A 99 -0.39 -7.52 -18.24
N LEU A 100 0.03 -6.31 -17.88
CA LEU A 100 -0.14 -5.77 -16.54
C LEU A 100 -1.62 -5.45 -16.31
N MET A 101 -2.14 -6.01 -15.24
CA MET A 101 -3.50 -5.83 -14.75
C MET A 101 -3.47 -4.89 -13.55
N ILE A 102 -4.49 -4.04 -13.42
CA ILE A 102 -4.72 -3.25 -12.21
C ILE A 102 -6.08 -3.59 -11.65
N TRP A 103 -6.10 -4.10 -10.43
CA TRP A 103 -7.31 -4.46 -9.69
C TRP A 103 -7.66 -3.39 -8.66
N GLU A 104 -8.94 -3.04 -8.53
CA GLU A 104 -9.41 -2.00 -7.62
C GLU A 104 -10.29 -2.57 -6.49
N ALA A 105 -9.93 -2.24 -5.24
CA ALA A 105 -10.59 -2.76 -4.05
C ALA A 105 -12.05 -2.33 -3.93
N ALA A 106 -12.36 -1.09 -4.29
CA ALA A 106 -13.70 -0.52 -4.17
C ALA A 106 -14.71 -1.21 -5.10
N THR A 107 -14.28 -1.62 -6.29
CA THR A 107 -15.17 -2.20 -7.31
C THR A 107 -15.02 -3.71 -7.45
N GLY A 108 -13.90 -4.26 -6.99
CA GLY A 108 -13.55 -5.67 -7.19
C GLY A 108 -13.17 -6.02 -8.63
N LYS A 109 -12.96 -5.03 -9.50
CA LYS A 109 -12.71 -5.22 -10.94
C LYS A 109 -11.23 -5.03 -11.27
N ALA A 110 -10.75 -5.82 -12.22
CA ALA A 110 -9.44 -5.62 -12.86
C ALA A 110 -9.60 -4.94 -14.23
N ARG A 111 -8.66 -4.05 -14.57
CA ARG A 111 -8.52 -3.47 -15.92
C ARG A 111 -7.18 -3.85 -16.53
N ARG A 112 -7.16 -4.04 -17.85
CA ARG A 112 -5.91 -4.16 -18.62
C ARG A 112 -5.24 -2.80 -18.76
N THR A 113 -3.93 -2.81 -18.94
CA THR A 113 -3.11 -1.62 -19.19
C THR A 113 -2.41 -1.73 -20.54
N ALA A 114 -1.75 -0.65 -20.97
CA ALA A 114 -0.88 -0.68 -22.15
C ALA A 114 0.51 -1.32 -21.88
N VAL A 115 0.75 -1.84 -20.67
CA VAL A 115 2.04 -2.36 -20.23
C VAL A 115 2.04 -3.88 -20.31
N ARG A 116 3.11 -4.45 -20.87
CA ARG A 116 3.41 -5.88 -20.84
C ARG A 116 4.66 -6.13 -20.03
N ARG A 117 4.78 -7.31 -19.45
CA ARG A 117 5.99 -7.75 -18.75
C ARG A 117 7.18 -7.65 -19.72
N PRO A 118 8.27 -6.95 -19.35
CA PRO A 118 9.46 -6.91 -20.19
C PRO A 118 10.11 -8.29 -20.23
N GLU A 119 10.24 -8.87 -21.43
CA GLU A 119 10.82 -10.21 -21.61
C GLU A 119 12.33 -10.24 -21.38
N SER A 120 13.02 -9.12 -21.61
CA SER A 120 14.47 -9.00 -21.46
C SER A 120 14.93 -8.64 -20.04
N VAL A 121 14.01 -8.60 -19.07
CA VAL A 121 14.30 -8.13 -17.71
C VAL A 121 13.84 -9.18 -16.69
N SER A 122 14.75 -9.60 -15.83
CA SER A 122 14.42 -10.28 -14.59
C SER A 122 13.88 -9.24 -13.61
N VAL A 123 12.55 -9.21 -13.46
CA VAL A 123 11.87 -8.26 -12.56
C VAL A 123 12.03 -8.73 -11.12
N THR A 124 12.61 -7.89 -10.27
CA THR A 124 12.82 -8.18 -8.84
C THR A 124 11.80 -7.48 -7.96
N GLU A 125 11.31 -6.31 -8.35
CA GLU A 125 10.30 -5.55 -7.62
C GLU A 125 9.34 -4.83 -8.58
N LEU A 126 8.08 -4.73 -8.16
CA LEU A 126 7.09 -3.84 -8.75
C LEU A 126 6.63 -2.82 -7.73
N THR A 127 6.51 -1.55 -8.14
CA THR A 127 5.87 -0.52 -7.33
C THR A 127 4.68 0.09 -8.06
N LEU A 128 3.60 0.39 -7.34
CA LEU A 128 2.39 0.95 -7.93
C LEU A 128 2.13 2.34 -7.36
N SER A 129 1.90 3.32 -8.24
CA SER A 129 1.53 4.66 -7.80
C SER A 129 0.12 4.67 -7.16
N PRO A 130 -0.21 5.62 -6.27
CA PRO A 130 -1.50 5.68 -5.57
C PRO A 130 -2.75 5.58 -6.48
N ARG A 131 -2.69 6.20 -7.66
CA ARG A 131 -3.56 6.15 -8.87
C ARG A 131 -3.69 4.84 -9.60
N GLY A 132 -2.67 3.99 -9.48
CA GLY A 132 -2.32 3.01 -10.50
C GLY A 132 -2.07 3.65 -11.87
N ARG A 133 -1.62 4.92 -11.93
CA ARG A 133 -1.27 5.57 -13.19
C ARG A 133 0.10 5.12 -13.66
N PHE A 134 1.04 4.98 -12.73
CA PHE A 134 2.40 4.57 -13.01
C PHE A 134 2.71 3.26 -12.30
N VAL A 135 3.51 2.43 -12.96
CA VAL A 135 4.15 1.26 -12.36
C VAL A 135 5.66 1.48 -12.43
N GLY A 136 6.37 1.21 -11.34
CA GLY A 136 7.82 1.05 -11.37
C GLY A 136 8.15 -0.43 -11.54
N ILE A 137 9.14 -0.71 -12.39
CA ILE A 137 9.67 -2.03 -12.68
C ILE A 137 11.16 -1.96 -12.37
N ASP A 138 11.55 -2.63 -11.30
CA ASP A 138 12.93 -2.71 -10.86
C ASP A 138 13.42 -4.14 -11.11
N GLY A 139 14.67 -4.28 -11.55
CA GLY A 139 15.21 -5.57 -11.95
C GLY A 139 16.55 -5.49 -12.65
N GLU A 140 16.86 -6.52 -13.42
CA GLU A 140 18.12 -6.62 -14.15
C GLU A 140 17.90 -7.13 -15.57
N HIS A 141 18.61 -6.56 -16.53
CA HIS A 141 18.56 -7.02 -17.92
C HIS A 141 19.25 -8.38 -18.06
N LEU A 142 18.53 -9.39 -18.56
CA LEU A 142 18.96 -10.80 -18.59
C LEU A 142 20.31 -11.04 -19.27
N VAL A 143 20.62 -10.28 -20.33
CA VAL A 143 21.87 -10.45 -21.10
C VAL A 143 23.01 -9.55 -20.60
N SER A 144 22.71 -8.31 -20.23
CA SER A 144 23.77 -7.32 -19.95
C SER A 144 24.08 -7.18 -18.46
N LEU A 145 23.25 -7.79 -17.62
CA LEU A 145 23.31 -7.71 -16.16
C LEU A 145 23.29 -6.26 -15.65
N LYS A 146 22.69 -5.36 -16.43
CA LYS A 146 22.55 -3.95 -16.04
C LYS A 146 21.25 -3.77 -15.26
N PRO A 147 21.28 -3.02 -14.14
CA PRO A 147 20.07 -2.64 -13.42
C PRO A 147 19.08 -1.92 -14.33
N VAL A 148 17.81 -2.23 -14.13
CA VAL A 148 16.66 -1.60 -14.79
C VAL A 148 15.80 -0.99 -13.69
N ASP A 149 15.69 0.34 -13.68
CA ASP A 149 14.84 1.10 -12.78
C ASP A 149 13.88 1.94 -13.63
N ARG A 150 12.73 1.36 -14.00
CA ARG A 150 11.87 1.91 -15.05
C ARG A 150 10.50 2.31 -14.51
N ILE A 151 10.07 3.52 -14.81
CA ILE A 151 8.71 3.97 -14.54
C ILE A 151 7.89 3.97 -15.83
N VAL A 152 6.74 3.30 -15.84
CA VAL A 152 5.88 3.18 -17.02
C VAL A 152 4.49 3.76 -16.75
N ASP A 153 4.00 4.63 -17.64
CA ASP A 153 2.61 5.08 -17.62
C ASP A 153 1.69 3.94 -18.08
N THR A 154 0.79 3.52 -17.21
CA THR A 154 -0.08 2.36 -17.42
C THR A 154 -1.15 2.60 -18.49
N ALA A 155 -1.48 3.86 -18.80
CA ALA A 155 -2.44 4.19 -19.83
C ALA A 155 -1.80 4.17 -21.22
N THR A 156 -0.56 4.66 -21.34
CA THR A 156 0.09 4.86 -22.65
C THR A 156 1.23 3.88 -22.95
N GLY A 157 1.72 3.14 -21.97
CA GLY A 157 2.90 2.27 -22.09
C GLY A 157 4.23 3.03 -22.21
N LYS A 158 4.22 4.36 -22.08
CA LYS A 158 5.44 5.18 -22.20
C LYS A 158 6.31 4.99 -20.97
N ALA A 159 7.58 4.68 -21.20
CA ALA A 159 8.55 4.44 -20.15
C ALA A 159 9.46 5.66 -19.93
N PHE A 160 9.89 5.81 -18.68
CA PHE A 160 10.94 6.71 -18.23
C PHE A 160 11.93 5.90 -17.39
N ASP A 161 13.17 5.81 -17.87
CA ASP A 161 14.24 5.13 -17.14
C ASP A 161 14.88 6.09 -16.14
N LEU A 162 14.92 5.68 -14.87
CA LEU A 162 15.65 6.41 -13.87
C LEU A 162 17.16 6.30 -14.16
N PRO A 163 17.95 7.35 -13.85
CA PRO A 163 19.40 7.25 -13.94
C PRO A 163 19.92 6.10 -13.08
N ARG A 164 21.08 5.53 -13.43
CA ARG A 164 21.63 4.39 -12.68
C ARG A 164 21.90 4.70 -11.21
N GLY A 165 21.72 3.67 -10.38
CA GLY A 165 22.04 3.68 -8.96
C GLY A 165 20.90 4.14 -8.06
N HIS A 166 19.67 4.26 -8.56
CA HIS A 166 18.56 4.47 -7.64
C HIS A 166 18.16 3.14 -6.98
N ASP A 167 17.94 3.17 -5.68
CA ASP A 167 17.61 1.99 -4.88
C ASP A 167 16.09 1.87 -4.66
N LEU A 168 15.35 2.99 -4.68
CA LEU A 168 13.91 3.04 -4.43
C LEU A 168 13.25 4.22 -5.15
N ALA A 169 12.03 4.00 -5.64
CA ALA A 169 11.16 5.01 -6.20
C ALA A 169 9.84 5.11 -5.40
N ARG A 170 9.47 6.32 -4.95
CA ARG A 170 8.25 6.56 -4.13
C ARG A 170 7.46 7.76 -4.64
N PHE A 171 6.22 7.52 -5.05
CA PHE A 171 5.31 8.55 -5.53
C PHE A 171 4.73 9.34 -4.37
N SER A 172 4.61 10.66 -4.56
CA SER A 172 3.74 11.49 -3.74
C SER A 172 2.28 11.00 -3.81
N PRO A 173 1.46 11.23 -2.77
CA PRO A 173 0.09 10.70 -2.70
C PRO A 173 -0.85 11.25 -3.79
N ASP A 174 -0.53 12.43 -4.35
CA ASP A 174 -1.27 13.02 -5.47
C ASP A 174 -0.68 12.68 -6.85
N GLU A 175 0.42 11.92 -6.88
CA GLU A 175 1.16 11.45 -8.05
C GLU A 175 1.80 12.53 -8.90
N LYS A 176 1.93 13.76 -8.40
CA LYS A 176 2.57 14.85 -9.15
C LYS A 176 4.09 14.80 -9.07
N HIS A 177 4.60 14.11 -8.07
CA HIS A 177 6.04 13.93 -7.83
C HIS A 177 6.41 12.47 -7.59
N LEU A 178 7.63 12.14 -7.99
CA LEU A 178 8.31 10.89 -7.67
C LEU A 178 9.64 11.24 -6.98
N MET A 179 9.92 10.64 -5.84
CA MET A 179 11.27 10.65 -5.26
C MET A 179 11.97 9.36 -5.64
N ALA A 180 13.12 9.48 -6.30
CA ALA A 180 14.07 8.39 -6.49
C ALA A 180 15.25 8.60 -5.54
N THR A 181 15.66 7.54 -4.83
CA THR A 181 16.72 7.60 -3.81
C THR A 181 17.93 6.83 -4.29
N HIS A 182 19.13 7.32 -4.05
CA HIS A 182 20.41 6.70 -4.39
C HIS A 182 21.35 6.85 -3.20
N VAL A 183 22.34 5.98 -3.03
CA VAL A 183 23.34 6.07 -1.94
C VAL A 183 23.97 7.46 -1.80
N ARG A 184 24.09 8.25 -2.88
CA ARG A 184 24.63 9.63 -2.84
C ARG A 184 23.58 10.74 -2.63
N GLY A 185 22.28 10.44 -2.61
CA GLY A 185 21.26 11.46 -2.48
C GLY A 185 19.81 11.06 -2.79
N ALA A 186 18.97 12.07 -3.00
CA ALA A 186 17.62 11.91 -3.49
C ALA A 186 17.34 12.89 -4.61
N VAL A 187 16.57 12.46 -5.61
CA VAL A 187 16.11 13.27 -6.73
C VAL A 187 14.59 13.23 -6.74
N VAL A 188 13.97 14.41 -6.80
CA VAL A 188 12.52 14.52 -6.97
C VAL A 188 12.23 14.92 -8.40
N TYR A 189 11.35 14.18 -9.06
CA TYR A 189 10.88 14.41 -10.43
C TYR A 189 9.45 14.93 -10.42
N LYS A 190 9.09 15.75 -11.42
CA LYS A 190 7.69 16.02 -11.77
C LYS A 190 7.21 14.90 -12.70
N THR A 191 6.19 14.15 -12.33
CA THR A 191 5.73 12.95 -13.09
C THR A 191 5.11 13.29 -14.45
N GLY A 192 4.58 14.51 -14.62
CA GLY A 192 3.97 14.94 -15.88
C GLY A 192 4.98 15.16 -17.02
N THR A 193 6.23 15.45 -16.69
CA THR A 193 7.28 15.80 -17.66
C THR A 193 8.57 14.99 -17.45
N TRP A 194 8.67 14.24 -16.36
CA TRP A 194 9.89 13.61 -15.86
C TRP A 194 11.08 14.56 -15.67
N SER A 195 10.81 15.87 -15.58
CA SER A 195 11.84 16.86 -15.29
C SER A 195 12.22 16.84 -13.80
N VAL A 196 13.50 17.05 -13.51
CA VAL A 196 14.00 17.17 -12.14
C VAL A 196 13.43 18.43 -11.48
N ARG A 197 12.80 18.26 -10.31
CA ARG A 197 12.33 19.33 -9.43
C ARG A 197 13.38 19.73 -8.41
N LEU A 198 14.05 18.74 -7.81
CA LEU A 198 15.00 18.94 -6.72
C LEU A 198 16.05 17.83 -6.75
N ARG A 199 17.31 18.19 -6.52
CA ARG A 199 18.39 17.24 -6.20
C ARG A 199 18.90 17.54 -4.79
N ARG A 200 19.16 16.49 -4.01
CA ARG A 200 19.76 16.64 -2.69
C ARG A 200 20.86 15.60 -2.49
N SER A 201 22.06 16.05 -2.18
CA SER A 201 23.21 15.21 -1.81
C SER A 201 23.13 14.73 -0.36
N ALA A 202 21.97 14.20 0.03
CA ALA A 202 21.78 13.58 1.32
C ALA A 202 20.85 12.39 1.11
N TYR A 203 21.36 11.20 1.40
CA TYR A 203 20.56 9.98 1.36
C TYR A 203 19.29 10.16 2.20
N MET A 204 18.16 9.83 1.61
CA MET A 204 16.86 9.91 2.25
C MET A 204 16.05 8.71 1.83
N MET A 205 15.50 7.99 2.80
CA MET A 205 14.41 7.04 2.57
C MET A 205 13.16 7.54 3.29
N GLY A 206 12.01 7.19 2.76
CA GLY A 206 10.72 7.50 3.35
C GLY A 206 9.69 7.84 2.30
N ASP A 207 8.50 8.18 2.77
CA ASP A 207 7.38 8.51 1.90
C ASP A 207 7.35 10.02 1.58
N LEU A 208 7.14 10.33 0.30
CA LEU A 208 7.16 11.70 -0.21
C LEU A 208 5.78 12.35 -0.02
N GLY A 209 5.77 13.49 0.66
CA GLY A 209 4.57 14.30 0.85
C GLY A 209 4.10 14.95 -0.45
N ARG A 210 2.84 15.38 -0.43
CA ARG A 210 2.18 16.06 -1.55
C ARG A 210 2.90 17.33 -2.04
N ASP A 211 3.65 17.98 -1.16
CA ASP A 211 4.42 19.18 -1.50
C ASP A 211 5.65 18.89 -2.39
N GLY A 212 5.98 17.60 -2.60
CA GLY A 212 7.10 17.16 -3.40
C GLY A 212 8.46 17.51 -2.81
N VAL A 213 8.53 17.83 -1.51
CA VAL A 213 9.79 18.17 -0.83
C VAL A 213 9.86 17.67 0.61
N THR A 214 8.76 17.28 1.23
CA THR A 214 8.73 16.79 2.60
C THR A 214 8.68 15.27 2.63
N VAL A 215 9.63 14.63 3.30
CA VAL A 215 9.71 13.16 3.40
C VAL A 215 9.46 12.72 4.83
N ALA A 216 8.66 11.68 5.02
CA ALA A 216 8.44 11.06 6.32
C ALA A 216 9.07 9.67 6.38
N LYS A 217 9.84 9.40 7.43
CA LYS A 217 10.48 8.11 7.69
C LYS A 217 10.12 7.63 9.09
N ALA A 218 9.60 6.42 9.18
CA ALA A 218 9.48 5.74 10.46
C ALA A 218 10.86 5.19 10.89
N ARG A 219 11.21 5.37 12.16
CA ARG A 219 12.47 4.93 12.74
C ARG A 219 12.19 3.95 13.86
N ARG A 220 12.64 2.72 13.64
CA ARG A 220 12.66 1.63 14.62
C ARG A 220 14.01 1.60 15.32
N ASP A 221 13.99 1.40 16.63
CA ASP A 221 15.17 1.19 17.48
C ASP A 221 14.89 -0.04 18.36
N ASP A 222 15.47 -1.18 17.99
CA ASP A 222 15.22 -2.46 18.67
C ASP A 222 15.89 -2.54 20.04
N VAL A 223 16.98 -1.79 20.25
CA VAL A 223 17.70 -1.76 21.53
C VAL A 223 17.00 -0.83 22.52
N HIS A 224 16.51 0.31 22.03
CA HIS A 224 15.81 1.31 22.84
C HIS A 224 14.44 1.63 22.22
N PRO A 225 13.41 0.79 22.42
CA PRO A 225 12.08 1.03 21.85
C PRO A 225 11.46 2.38 22.22
N SER A 226 11.88 2.99 23.34
CA SER A 226 11.49 4.36 23.73
C SER A 226 11.97 5.44 22.75
N LYS A 227 12.95 5.15 21.89
CA LYS A 227 13.46 6.02 20.83
C LYS A 227 12.73 5.84 19.50
N ASN A 228 11.76 4.92 19.40
CA ASN A 228 10.91 4.78 18.23
C ASN A 228 10.26 6.13 17.88
N ALA A 229 10.34 6.51 16.60
CA ALA A 229 9.93 7.85 16.19
C ALA A 229 9.52 7.88 14.72
N VAL A 230 8.82 8.93 14.30
CA VAL A 230 8.73 9.32 12.89
C VAL A 230 9.49 10.62 12.69
N THR A 231 10.37 10.62 11.71
CA THR A 231 11.14 11.80 11.31
C THR A 231 10.54 12.38 10.04
N VAL A 232 10.25 13.68 10.06
CA VAL A 232 9.82 14.44 8.90
C VAL A 232 10.93 15.40 8.52
N ARG A 233 11.39 15.36 7.26
CA ARG A 233 12.46 16.23 6.76
C ARG A 233 12.02 16.93 5.48
N ASN A 234 12.26 18.22 5.41
CA ASN A 234 12.10 19.00 4.19
C ASN A 234 13.41 18.97 3.40
N LEU A 235 13.38 18.46 2.18
CA LEU A 235 14.55 18.27 1.32
C LEU A 235 15.14 19.58 0.80
N ALA A 236 14.32 20.62 0.63
CA ALA A 236 14.79 21.91 0.13
C ALA A 236 15.56 22.68 1.21
N THR A 237 15.00 22.76 2.42
CA THR A 237 15.55 23.54 3.54
C THR A 237 16.46 22.72 4.46
N GLY A 238 16.40 21.39 4.41
CA GLY A 238 17.07 20.50 5.35
C GLY A 238 16.42 20.42 6.74
N LYS A 239 15.42 21.27 7.04
CA LYS A 239 14.72 21.30 8.33
C LYS A 239 14.12 19.93 8.64
N ARG A 240 14.31 19.47 9.88
CA ARG A 240 13.85 18.16 10.37
C ARG A 240 13.04 18.33 11.64
N ARG A 241 11.95 17.57 11.76
CA ARG A 241 11.17 17.42 12.99
C ARG A 241 10.99 15.94 13.30
N THR A 242 11.14 15.57 14.56
CA THR A 242 11.01 14.19 15.02
C THR A 242 9.83 14.08 15.97
N PHE A 243 9.02 13.04 15.79
CA PHE A 243 7.84 12.74 16.59
C PHE A 243 8.06 11.40 17.31
N PRO A 244 8.37 11.41 18.62
CA PRO A 244 8.46 10.18 19.40
C PRO A 244 7.14 9.40 19.36
N LEU A 245 7.21 8.09 19.19
CA LEU A 245 6.04 7.23 19.16
C LEU A 245 5.87 6.52 20.50
N ARG A 246 4.72 6.75 21.14
CA ARG A 246 4.31 6.00 22.33
C ARG A 246 3.54 4.76 21.88
N LEU A 247 4.26 3.66 21.65
CA LEU A 247 3.71 2.39 21.17
C LEU A 247 3.49 1.40 22.32
N ARG A 248 2.71 0.35 22.05
CA ARG A 248 2.51 -0.75 23.02
C ARG A 248 3.79 -1.56 23.17
N ARG A 249 3.93 -2.29 24.28
CA ARG A 249 5.06 -3.20 24.48
C ARG A 249 5.10 -4.25 23.36
N GLY A 250 6.26 -4.42 22.73
CA GLY A 250 6.48 -5.35 21.62
C GLY A 250 5.97 -4.86 20.26
N GLU A 251 5.48 -3.61 20.18
CA GLU A 251 5.09 -2.97 18.92
C GLU A 251 6.18 -2.00 18.47
N ALA A 252 6.54 -2.06 17.19
CA ALA A 252 7.58 -1.25 16.58
C ALA A 252 7.04 -0.54 15.33
N PRO A 253 7.58 0.63 14.97
CA PRO A 253 7.21 1.28 13.73
C PRO A 253 7.78 0.52 12.52
N TYR A 254 6.93 0.24 11.56
CA TYR A 254 7.28 -0.45 10.32
C TYR A 254 7.49 0.53 9.17
N ARG A 255 6.56 1.45 8.92
CA ARG A 255 6.69 2.52 7.90
C ARG A 255 5.80 3.72 8.20
N ALA A 256 6.07 4.83 7.51
CA ALA A 256 5.25 6.03 7.55
C ALA A 256 4.78 6.37 6.14
N ARG A 257 3.56 6.90 6.01
CA ARG A 257 3.01 7.36 4.72
C ARG A 257 2.22 8.66 4.86
N TRP A 258 2.22 9.46 3.80
CA TRP A 258 1.36 10.60 3.61
C TRP A 258 0.07 10.19 2.91
N ASP A 259 -1.06 10.66 3.41
CA ASP A 259 -2.29 10.58 2.65
C ASP A 259 -2.47 11.78 1.70
N ARG A 260 -3.47 11.72 0.83
CA ARG A 260 -3.78 12.81 -0.13
C ARG A 260 -4.13 14.15 0.52
N ALA A 261 -4.57 14.14 1.77
CA ALA A 261 -4.87 15.33 2.54
C ALA A 261 -3.64 15.89 3.27
N GLY A 262 -2.45 15.29 3.11
CA GLY A 262 -1.23 15.72 3.78
C GLY A 262 -1.15 15.32 5.25
N ARG A 263 -1.96 14.33 5.67
CA ARG A 263 -1.88 13.76 7.03
C ARG A 263 -0.88 12.61 7.02
N LEU A 264 -0.25 12.39 8.17
CA LEU A 264 0.82 11.42 8.34
C LEU A 264 0.30 10.20 9.09
N ASP A 265 0.44 9.05 8.46
CA ASP A 265 0.12 7.75 9.04
C ASP A 265 1.39 6.95 9.32
N VAL A 266 1.29 6.07 10.31
CA VAL A 266 2.36 5.18 10.73
C VAL A 266 1.78 3.78 10.80
N LEU A 267 2.40 2.87 10.04
CA LEU A 267 2.16 1.44 10.18
C LEU A 267 3.15 0.92 11.22
N THR A 268 2.64 0.21 12.20
CA THR A 268 3.43 -0.55 13.15
C THR A 268 3.26 -2.03 12.92
N ASP A 269 4.23 -2.80 13.37
CA ASP A 269 4.15 -4.24 13.45
C ASP A 269 4.45 -4.72 14.87
N SER A 270 3.84 -5.82 15.25
CA SER A 270 4.20 -6.57 16.45
C SER A 270 4.13 -8.05 16.13
N TYR A 271 5.11 -8.79 16.63
CA TYR A 271 5.15 -10.24 16.49
C TYR A 271 4.47 -10.90 17.69
N ARG A 272 3.64 -11.91 17.45
CA ARG A 272 2.98 -12.69 18.50
C ARG A 272 3.05 -14.17 18.15
N GLY A 273 3.48 -14.98 19.11
CA GLY A 273 3.34 -16.44 19.08
C GLY A 273 2.27 -16.87 20.08
N ARG A 274 1.31 -17.70 19.64
CA ARG A 274 0.40 -18.42 20.55
C ARG A 274 0.26 -19.85 20.08
N SER A 275 0.54 -20.82 20.96
CA SER A 275 0.29 -22.25 20.72
C SER A 275 0.88 -22.76 19.38
N GLY A 276 2.12 -22.40 19.07
CA GLY A 276 2.81 -22.82 17.83
C GLY A 276 2.39 -22.09 16.55
N ALA A 277 1.40 -21.18 16.61
CA ALA A 277 1.04 -20.31 15.50
C ALA A 277 1.70 -18.93 15.67
N GLU A 278 2.53 -18.58 14.69
CA GLU A 278 3.20 -17.28 14.59
C GLU A 278 2.39 -16.33 13.70
N TYR A 279 2.19 -15.11 14.17
CA TYR A 279 1.50 -14.10 13.40
C TYR A 279 2.02 -12.68 13.67
N HIS A 280 2.01 -11.86 12.62
CA HIS A 280 2.30 -10.43 12.69
C HIS A 280 0.99 -9.67 12.82
N VAL A 281 0.92 -8.75 13.78
CA VAL A 281 -0.18 -7.79 13.89
C VAL A 281 0.30 -6.46 13.38
N TYR A 282 -0.32 -5.99 12.30
CA TYR A 282 -0.09 -4.68 11.73
C TYR A 282 -1.15 -3.71 12.24
N THR A 283 -0.74 -2.49 12.59
CA THR A 283 -1.67 -1.44 13.03
C THR A 283 -1.35 -0.12 12.35
N TRP A 284 -2.36 0.47 11.72
CA TRP A 284 -2.27 1.82 11.19
C TRP A 284 -2.69 2.83 12.25
N TYR A 285 -1.86 3.84 12.46
CA TYR A 285 -2.19 5.02 13.27
C TYR A 285 -2.09 6.29 12.44
N ARG A 286 -2.95 7.25 12.73
CA ARG A 286 -2.77 8.64 12.35
C ARG A 286 -1.95 9.35 13.42
N LEU A 287 -0.86 9.99 13.00
CA LEU A 287 -0.04 10.85 13.85
C LEU A 287 -0.56 12.28 13.80
N ASP A 288 -0.97 12.79 14.96
CA ASP A 288 -1.18 14.22 15.16
C ASP A 288 0.18 14.92 15.26
N ARG A 289 0.51 15.72 14.24
CA ARG A 289 1.79 16.44 14.17
C ARG A 289 1.85 17.68 15.08
N THR A 290 0.77 18.03 15.77
CA THR A 290 0.75 19.10 16.78
C THR A 290 1.01 18.52 18.17
N THR A 291 0.28 17.48 18.55
CA THR A 291 0.33 16.88 19.90
C THR A 291 1.27 15.68 20.01
N GLY A 292 1.66 15.07 18.90
CA GLY A 292 2.43 13.82 18.87
C GLY A 292 1.61 12.57 19.20
N ARG A 293 0.28 12.70 19.38
CA ARG A 293 -0.60 11.58 19.73
C ARG A 293 -0.91 10.71 18.50
N LEU A 294 -1.13 9.42 18.76
CA LEU A 294 -1.52 8.43 17.76
C LEU A 294 -3.01 8.09 17.90
N ARG A 295 -3.74 8.13 16.78
CA ARG A 295 -5.12 7.63 16.69
C ARG A 295 -5.16 6.40 15.80
N ARG A 296 -5.61 5.27 16.32
CA ARG A 296 -5.72 4.02 15.54
C ARG A 296 -6.71 4.20 14.39
N LEU A 297 -6.35 3.69 13.21
CA LEU A 297 -7.14 3.72 11.98
C LEU A 297 -7.64 2.34 11.59
N ASP A 298 -6.74 1.35 11.64
CA ASP A 298 -7.02 -0.03 11.26
C ASP A 298 -6.05 -0.98 11.97
N SER A 299 -6.38 -2.26 12.04
CA SER A 299 -5.46 -3.30 12.49
C SER A 299 -5.85 -4.66 11.96
N PHE A 300 -4.86 -5.45 11.59
CA PHE A 300 -5.05 -6.75 10.99
C PHE A 300 -3.88 -7.68 11.28
N THR A 301 -4.14 -8.97 11.08
CA THR A 301 -3.21 -10.03 11.38
C THR A 301 -2.80 -10.74 10.10
N VAL A 302 -1.51 -10.99 9.94
CA VAL A 302 -0.95 -11.86 8.92
C VAL A 302 -0.39 -13.10 9.60
N THR A 303 -0.92 -14.26 9.26
CA THR A 303 -0.48 -15.55 9.81
C THR A 303 0.70 -16.10 9.01
N SER A 304 1.51 -16.96 9.62
CA SER A 304 2.58 -17.72 8.94
C SER A 304 2.11 -18.63 7.79
N ALA A 305 0.80 -18.85 7.63
CA ALA A 305 0.23 -19.57 6.48
C ALA A 305 0.23 -18.74 5.17
N VAL A 306 0.55 -17.45 5.24
CA VAL A 306 0.68 -16.57 4.07
C VAL A 306 2.16 -16.44 3.73
N GLY A 307 2.56 -16.95 2.57
CA GLY A 307 3.90 -16.77 2.02
C GLY A 307 4.00 -15.46 1.22
N ASP A 308 5.23 -14.95 1.07
CA ASP A 308 5.54 -13.76 0.25
C ASP A 308 4.60 -12.58 0.50
N VAL A 309 4.48 -12.22 1.78
CA VAL A 309 3.52 -11.19 2.22
C VAL A 309 3.94 -9.83 1.70
N ILE A 310 3.03 -9.17 0.99
CA ILE A 310 3.14 -7.76 0.62
C ILE A 310 2.11 -6.98 1.42
N VAL A 311 2.56 -6.14 2.34
CA VAL A 311 1.67 -5.27 3.13
C VAL A 311 1.51 -3.94 2.43
N ALA A 312 0.27 -3.46 2.28
CA ALA A 312 0.02 -2.16 1.70
C ALA A 312 0.58 -1.06 2.61
N GLY A 313 1.39 -0.14 2.06
CA GLY A 313 1.84 1.05 2.77
C GLY A 313 3.13 1.65 2.27
#